data_AF-A0A2D7PGI8-F1
#
_entry.id   AF-A0A2D7PGI8-F1
#
_cell.length_a   1.000
_cell.length_b   1.000
_cell.length_c   1.000
_cell.angle_alpha   90.00
_cell.angle_beta   90.00
_cell.angle_gamma   90.00
#
_symmetry.space_group_name_H-M   'P 1'
#
loop_
_entity.id
_entity.type
_entity.pdbx_description
1 polymer ?
#
loop_
_entity_poly.entity_id
_entity_poly.type
_entity_poly.pdbx_seq_one_letter_code
_entity_poly.pdbx_strand_id
1 'polypeptide(L)'
;MASTWSSLGIRLMTTGENDNTWGDQTNDNLKRFENATKGVVDIAISGNTTLTFTTQPTSYSSENGRQQVLRFTGTPGATRTITLPNIQTNYNVLNDTNQSLTFSAGSGAATYTLVAGRDAMIYVDGSDEVHNAFANLDVTTINGVNPANSAQAGFVIAMAVAL
;
A
#
# COMPACT_ATOMS: atom_id res chain seq x y z
N MET A 1 -19.52 -6.78 -27.44
CA MET A 1 -19.56 -7.55 -26.17
C MET A 1 -18.93 -6.67 -25.09
N ALA A 2 -19.49 -6.63 -23.88
CA ALA A 2 -18.91 -5.87 -22.79
C ALA A 2 -17.70 -6.61 -22.22
N SER A 3 -16.61 -5.89 -21.94
CA SER A 3 -15.40 -6.50 -21.40
C SER A 3 -15.62 -7.05 -20.00
N THR A 4 -14.91 -8.13 -19.68
CA THR A 4 -14.79 -8.65 -18.31
C THR A 4 -13.48 -8.18 -17.68
N TRP A 5 -13.43 -8.18 -16.35
CA TRP A 5 -12.36 -7.53 -15.59
C TRP A 5 -11.89 -8.40 -14.42
N SER A 6 -10.60 -8.41 -14.13
CA SER A 6 -10.06 -8.96 -12.89
C SER A 6 -10.42 -8.07 -11.69
N SER A 7 -10.24 -8.58 -10.46
CA SER A 7 -10.35 -7.77 -9.23
C SER A 7 -9.41 -6.56 -9.24
N LEU A 8 -8.22 -6.70 -9.81
CA LEU A 8 -7.25 -5.61 -10.01
C LEU A 8 -7.61 -4.64 -11.16
N GLY A 9 -8.81 -4.73 -11.75
CA GLY A 9 -9.21 -3.85 -12.85
C GLY A 9 -8.39 -4.01 -14.13
N ILE A 10 -7.90 -5.23 -14.39
CA ILE A 10 -7.26 -5.60 -15.66
C ILE A 10 -8.35 -6.15 -16.59
N ARG A 11 -8.41 -5.65 -17.82
CA ARG A 11 -9.37 -6.12 -18.83
C ARG A 11 -8.99 -7.52 -19.29
N LEU A 12 -9.93 -8.46 -19.25
CA LEU A 12 -9.72 -9.81 -19.77
C LEU A 12 -10.06 -9.83 -21.26
N MET A 13 -9.05 -10.04 -22.10
CA MET A 13 -9.23 -10.04 -23.55
C MET A 13 -9.86 -11.37 -23.99
N THR A 14 -11.01 -11.30 -24.66
CA THR A 14 -11.74 -12.47 -25.17
C THR A 14 -11.79 -12.47 -26.70
N THR A 15 -11.90 -13.66 -27.30
CA THR A 15 -11.94 -13.82 -28.76
C THR A 15 -13.16 -13.09 -29.35
N GLY A 16 -12.94 -12.27 -30.39
CA GLY A 16 -13.99 -11.50 -31.06
C GLY A 16 -14.42 -10.22 -30.32
N GLU A 17 -13.69 -9.80 -29.29
CA GLU A 17 -13.88 -8.52 -28.60
C GLU A 17 -12.80 -7.52 -28.98
N ASN A 18 -13.04 -6.21 -28.83
CA ASN A 18 -12.04 -5.15 -29.02
C ASN A 18 -11.32 -5.22 -30.40
N ASP A 19 -12.00 -5.65 -31.46
CA ASP A 19 -11.44 -5.75 -32.81
C ASP A 19 -10.73 -4.46 -33.22
N ASN A 20 -9.55 -4.60 -33.84
CA ASN A 20 -8.65 -3.50 -34.22
C ASN A 20 -8.11 -2.64 -33.04
N THR A 21 -8.45 -2.95 -31.78
CA THR A 21 -8.01 -2.19 -30.60
C THR A 21 -7.34 -3.08 -29.53
N TRP A 22 -7.16 -4.37 -29.80
CA TRP A 22 -6.47 -5.32 -28.90
C TRP A 22 -5.10 -4.82 -28.45
N GLY A 23 -4.33 -4.23 -29.36
CA GLY A 23 -3.02 -3.66 -29.05
C GLY A 23 -3.12 -2.56 -27.99
N ASP A 24 -4.02 -1.60 -28.18
CA ASP A 24 -4.22 -0.50 -27.23
C ASP A 24 -4.73 -0.99 -25.87
N GLN A 25 -5.71 -1.90 -25.87
CA GLN A 25 -6.26 -2.45 -24.62
C GLN A 25 -5.23 -3.27 -23.84
N THR A 26 -4.41 -4.04 -24.55
CA THR A 26 -3.32 -4.81 -23.93
C THR A 26 -2.26 -3.87 -23.36
N ASN A 27 -1.86 -2.84 -24.11
CA ASN A 27 -0.90 -1.85 -23.61
C ASN A 27 -1.41 -1.11 -22.37
N ASP A 28 -2.70 -0.75 -22.34
CA ASP A 28 -3.32 -0.13 -21.17
C ASP A 28 -3.37 -1.07 -19.96
N ASN A 29 -3.63 -2.37 -20.17
CA ASN A 29 -3.51 -3.37 -19.11
C ASN A 29 -2.09 -3.51 -18.57
N LEU A 30 -1.08 -3.53 -19.45
CA LEU A 30 0.32 -3.65 -19.04
C LEU A 30 0.75 -2.43 -18.20
N LYS A 31 0.36 -1.21 -18.58
CA LYS A 31 0.60 -0.01 -17.76
C LYS A 31 -0.04 -0.12 -16.37
N ARG A 32 -1.28 -0.63 -16.27
CA ARG A 32 -1.95 -0.85 -14.98
C ARG A 32 -1.22 -1.89 -14.13
N PHE A 33 -0.69 -2.94 -14.75
CA PHE A 33 0.08 -3.98 -14.09
C PHE A 33 1.43 -3.46 -13.57
N GLU A 34 2.12 -2.65 -14.37
CA GLU A 34 3.35 -1.97 -13.95
C GLU A 34 3.11 -1.07 -12.73
N ASN A 35 2.03 -0.29 -12.75
CA ASN A 35 1.60 0.54 -11.62
C ASN A 35 1.36 -0.30 -10.35
N ALA A 36 0.61 -1.40 -10.46
CA ALA A 36 0.33 -2.31 -9.34
C ALA A 36 1.58 -3.02 -8.80
N THR A 37 2.58 -3.30 -9.65
CA THR A 37 3.72 -4.15 -9.29
C THR A 37 4.96 -3.38 -8.87
N LYS A 38 5.14 -2.14 -9.35
CA LYS A 38 6.33 -1.30 -9.12
C LYS A 38 6.05 0.20 -9.06
N GLY A 39 4.81 0.63 -9.26
CA GLY A 39 4.47 2.05 -9.30
C GLY A 39 4.76 2.77 -7.99
N VAL A 40 5.24 4.02 -8.11
CA VAL A 40 5.54 4.91 -6.98
C VAL A 40 4.81 6.22 -7.22
N VAL A 41 4.19 6.79 -6.19
CA VAL A 41 3.55 8.10 -6.27
C VAL A 41 3.72 8.90 -4.99
N ASP A 42 3.90 10.21 -5.16
CA ASP A 42 3.89 11.19 -4.09
C ASP A 42 2.50 11.82 -3.96
N ILE A 43 1.99 11.86 -2.74
CA ILE A 43 0.65 12.36 -2.42
C ILE A 43 0.78 13.41 -1.34
N ALA A 44 0.54 14.68 -1.70
CA ALA A 44 0.53 15.77 -0.75
C ALA A 44 -0.77 15.75 0.08
N ILE A 45 -0.63 15.64 1.40
CA ILE A 45 -1.73 15.54 2.35
C ILE A 45 -1.94 16.88 3.06
N SER A 46 -3.12 17.45 2.87
CA SER A 46 -3.64 18.62 3.58
C SER A 46 -4.92 18.32 4.36
N GLY A 47 -5.56 17.18 4.09
CA GLY A 47 -6.86 16.78 4.61
C GLY A 47 -7.06 15.26 4.53
N ASN A 48 -8.25 14.80 4.91
CA ASN A 48 -8.63 13.41 4.64
C ASN A 48 -8.64 13.18 3.13
N THR A 49 -8.07 12.07 2.69
CA THR A 49 -7.79 11.82 1.27
C THR A 49 -8.28 10.43 0.88
N THR A 50 -9.05 10.34 -0.19
CA THR A 50 -9.47 9.07 -0.79
C THR A 50 -8.65 8.81 -2.04
N LEU A 51 -8.02 7.65 -2.10
CA LEU A 51 -7.25 7.24 -3.28
C LEU A 51 -8.19 6.72 -4.37
N THR A 52 -7.86 7.06 -5.60
CA THR A 52 -8.63 6.67 -6.78
C THR A 52 -8.17 5.30 -7.27
N PHE A 53 -9.12 4.45 -7.64
CA PHE A 53 -8.90 3.18 -8.32
C PHE A 53 -10.15 2.81 -9.09
N THR A 54 -10.02 2.62 -10.40
CA THR A 54 -11.13 2.26 -11.28
C THR A 54 -11.04 0.78 -11.64
N THR A 55 -12.08 0.01 -11.33
CA THR A 55 -12.14 -1.43 -11.63
C THR A 55 -12.53 -1.75 -13.08
N GLN A 56 -13.23 -0.83 -13.76
CA GLN A 56 -13.67 -1.00 -15.14
C GLN A 56 -13.39 0.25 -16.00
N PRO A 57 -12.11 0.66 -16.14
CA PRO A 57 -11.75 1.87 -16.85
C PRO A 57 -11.99 1.77 -18.37
N THR A 58 -12.42 2.86 -18.99
CA THR A 58 -12.59 2.93 -20.45
C THR A 58 -11.27 3.17 -21.19
N SER A 59 -10.29 3.79 -20.52
CA SER A 59 -8.92 4.05 -21.02
C SER A 59 -7.91 4.03 -19.87
N TYR A 60 -6.61 4.00 -20.16
CA TYR A 60 -5.59 4.12 -19.13
C TYR A 60 -5.53 5.52 -18.52
N SER A 61 -5.50 5.56 -17.18
CA SER A 61 -5.09 6.70 -16.38
C SER A 61 -4.18 6.21 -15.25
N SER A 62 -3.22 7.04 -14.86
CA SER A 62 -2.42 6.78 -13.66
C SER A 62 -3.26 7.09 -12.43
N GLU A 63 -3.48 6.10 -11.57
CA GLU A 63 -4.31 6.21 -10.38
C GLU A 63 -3.45 5.98 -9.14
N ASN A 64 -3.52 6.89 -8.17
CA ASN A 64 -2.70 6.79 -6.95
C ASN A 64 -2.99 5.51 -6.15
N GLY A 65 -4.25 5.09 -6.06
CA GLY A 65 -4.65 3.84 -5.38
C GLY A 65 -4.22 2.57 -6.09
N ARG A 66 -3.64 2.66 -7.31
CA ARG A 66 -3.09 1.51 -8.03
C ARG A 66 -1.59 1.34 -7.81
N GLN A 67 -0.90 2.34 -7.28
CA GLN A 67 0.55 2.31 -7.16
C GLN A 67 0.98 1.42 -5.99
N GLN A 68 2.04 0.63 -6.18
CA GLN A 68 2.56 -0.24 -5.13
C GLN A 68 3.14 0.55 -3.94
N VAL A 69 3.78 1.69 -4.21
CA VAL A 69 4.44 2.53 -3.20
C VAL A 69 3.74 3.88 -3.15
N LEU A 70 3.31 4.26 -1.95
CA LEU A 70 2.60 5.51 -1.68
C LEU A 70 3.43 6.34 -0.69
N ARG A 71 3.97 7.46 -1.14
CA ARG A 71 4.70 8.40 -0.27
C ARG A 71 3.83 9.60 0.02
N PHE A 72 3.49 9.77 1.29
CA PHE A 72 2.65 10.85 1.77
C PHE A 72 3.51 12.01 2.27
N THR A 73 3.30 13.21 1.73
CA THR A 73 4.07 14.41 2.08
C THR A 73 3.16 15.53 2.58
N GLY A 74 3.74 16.60 3.13
CA GLY A 74 3.00 17.79 3.53
C GLY A 74 2.75 17.90 5.04
N THR A 75 1.92 18.88 5.40
CA THR A 75 1.78 19.36 6.78
C THR A 75 0.30 19.50 7.18
N PRO A 76 -0.44 18.40 7.38
CA PRO A 76 -1.90 18.46 7.52
C PRO A 76 -2.41 18.98 8.88
N GLY A 77 -1.52 19.33 9.82
CA GLY A 77 -1.86 19.98 11.09
C GLY A 77 -2.53 19.10 12.15
N ALA A 78 -3.06 17.94 11.78
CA ALA A 78 -3.50 16.88 12.69
C ALA A 78 -3.60 15.54 11.94
N THR A 79 -3.80 14.44 12.67
CA THR A 79 -3.99 13.10 12.08
C THR A 79 -5.06 13.10 11.00
N ARG A 80 -4.76 12.53 9.83
CA ARG A 80 -5.68 12.42 8.68
C ARG A 80 -6.00 10.98 8.37
N THR A 81 -7.19 10.76 7.82
CA THR A 81 -7.58 9.46 7.27
C THR A 81 -7.21 9.40 5.78
N ILE A 82 -6.52 8.33 5.40
CA ILE A 82 -6.28 7.94 4.01
C ILE A 82 -7.18 6.74 3.70
N THR A 83 -8.15 6.95 2.81
CA THR A 83 -9.07 5.90 2.37
C THR A 83 -8.46 5.19 1.16
N LEU A 84 -8.00 3.97 1.37
CA LEU A 84 -7.48 3.08 0.34
C LEU A 84 -8.63 2.48 -0.48
N PRO A 85 -8.38 2.06 -1.73
CA PRO A 85 -9.33 1.27 -2.49
C PRO A 85 -9.68 -0.02 -1.76
N ASN A 86 -10.97 -0.35 -1.73
CA ASN A 86 -11.44 -1.61 -1.17
C ASN A 86 -11.24 -2.77 -2.16
N ILE A 87 -9.98 -3.07 -2.45
CA ILE A 87 -9.55 -4.09 -3.40
C ILE A 87 -8.43 -4.87 -2.72
N GLN A 88 -8.43 -6.19 -2.88
CA GLN A 88 -7.39 -7.05 -2.34
C GLN A 88 -6.04 -6.72 -2.98
N THR A 89 -5.17 -6.05 -2.24
CA THR A 89 -3.83 -5.65 -2.68
C THR A 89 -2.96 -5.22 -1.50
N ASN A 90 -1.65 -5.19 -1.71
CA ASN A 90 -0.66 -4.71 -0.74
C ASN A 90 -0.04 -3.38 -1.17
N TYR A 91 0.39 -2.59 -0.18
CA TYR A 91 1.04 -1.31 -0.37
C TYR A 91 2.29 -1.19 0.51
N ASN A 92 3.29 -0.48 0.01
CA ASN A 92 4.34 0.11 0.84
C ASN A 92 3.98 1.58 1.06
N VAL A 93 3.74 1.97 2.30
CA VAL A 93 3.33 3.33 2.67
C VAL A 93 4.46 4.02 3.40
N LEU A 94 4.80 5.24 2.96
CA LEU A 94 5.83 6.08 3.57
C LEU A 94 5.15 7.35 4.09
N ASN A 95 5.19 7.59 5.39
CA ASN A 95 4.60 8.78 5.98
C ASN A 95 5.67 9.86 6.23
N ASP A 96 5.96 10.64 5.20
CA ASP A 96 6.85 11.81 5.26
C ASP A 96 6.11 13.10 5.65
N THR A 97 4.87 12.99 6.14
CA THR A 97 4.14 14.13 6.70
C THR A 97 4.61 14.43 8.12
N ASN A 98 4.18 15.56 8.69
CA ASN A 98 4.44 15.89 10.09
C ASN A 98 3.37 15.38 11.08
N GLN A 99 2.46 14.50 10.64
CA GLN A 99 1.36 13.96 11.45
C GLN A 99 1.18 12.46 11.23
N SER A 100 0.44 11.80 12.12
CA SER A 100 0.04 10.41 11.89
C SER A 100 -0.99 10.32 10.76
N LEU A 101 -0.98 9.20 10.02
CA LEU A 101 -1.96 8.88 9.00
C LEU A 101 -2.67 7.58 9.36
N THR A 102 -3.99 7.59 9.34
CA THR A 102 -4.82 6.41 9.55
C THR A 102 -5.30 5.88 8.21
N PHE A 103 -4.92 4.66 7.87
CA PHE A 103 -5.33 3.97 6.67
C PHE A 103 -6.61 3.17 6.93
N SER A 104 -7.60 3.34 6.06
CA SER A 104 -8.90 2.65 6.12
C SER A 104 -9.34 2.21 4.72
N ALA A 105 -10.18 1.19 4.63
CA ALA A 105 -10.80 0.72 3.40
C ALA A 105 -12.24 0.26 3.69
N GLY A 106 -13.12 0.29 2.68
CA GLY A 106 -14.50 -0.20 2.81
C GLY A 106 -15.26 0.46 3.97
N SER A 107 -15.80 -0.36 4.87
CA SER A 107 -16.50 0.08 6.09
C SER A 107 -15.55 0.57 7.20
N GLY A 108 -14.26 0.22 7.13
CA GLY A 108 -13.25 0.53 8.13
C GLY A 108 -13.29 -0.37 9.36
N ALA A 109 -13.65 -1.65 9.20
CA ALA A 109 -13.72 -2.63 10.29
C ALA A 109 -12.38 -2.79 11.02
N ALA A 110 -11.27 -2.72 10.27
CA ALA A 110 -9.93 -2.60 10.82
C ALA A 110 -9.16 -1.48 10.10
N THR A 111 -8.42 -0.69 10.87
CA THR A 111 -7.59 0.40 10.35
C THR A 111 -6.17 0.29 10.89
N TYR A 112 -5.22 0.87 10.14
CA TYR A 112 -3.83 0.94 10.58
C TYR A 112 -3.40 2.40 10.69
N THR A 113 -2.84 2.81 11.83
CA THR A 113 -2.28 4.16 12.01
C THR A 113 -0.77 4.11 11.94
N LEU A 114 -0.20 4.87 11.00
CA LEU A 114 1.23 5.06 10.83
C LEU A 114 1.63 6.43 11.36
N VAL A 115 2.54 6.47 12.31
CA VAL A 115 3.06 7.74 12.85
C VAL A 115 3.95 8.46 11.84
N ALA A 116 4.15 9.77 12.02
CA ALA A 116 5.02 10.58 11.17
C ALA A 116 6.46 10.05 11.11
N GLY A 117 7.09 10.15 9.94
CA GLY A 117 8.48 9.74 9.69
C GLY A 117 8.72 8.23 9.76
N ARG A 118 7.69 7.42 9.48
CA ARG A 118 7.75 5.96 9.48
C ARG A 118 7.18 5.39 8.20
N ASP A 119 7.65 4.19 7.88
CA ASP A 119 7.22 3.40 6.74
C ASP A 119 6.61 2.08 7.21
N ALA A 120 5.68 1.55 6.44
CA ALA A 120 5.09 0.24 6.71
C ALA A 120 4.68 -0.47 5.42
N MET A 121 4.70 -1.80 5.45
CA MET A 121 3.99 -2.61 4.48
C MET A 121 2.61 -2.94 5.05
N ILE A 122 1.57 -2.63 4.27
CA ILE A 122 0.18 -2.88 4.64
C ILE A 122 -0.52 -3.65 3.53
N TYR A 123 -1.64 -4.30 3.85
CA TYR A 123 -2.53 -4.88 2.85
C TYR A 123 -3.99 -4.59 3.18
N VAL A 124 -4.79 -4.53 2.10
CA VAL A 124 -6.25 -4.51 2.14
C VAL A 124 -6.73 -5.91 1.81
N ASP A 125 -7.65 -6.44 2.59
CA ASP A 125 -8.18 -7.80 2.43
C ASP A 125 -9.11 -7.96 1.20
N GLY A 126 -9.71 -6.84 0.77
CA GLY A 126 -10.69 -6.74 -0.31
C GLY A 126 -12.15 -6.61 0.16
N SER A 127 -12.38 -6.40 1.47
CA SER A 127 -13.71 -6.20 2.06
C SER A 127 -13.81 -4.88 2.84
N ASP A 128 -13.03 -4.71 3.91
CA ASP A 128 -13.14 -3.54 4.80
C ASP A 128 -12.02 -3.45 5.86
N GLU A 129 -10.95 -4.23 5.71
CA GLU A 129 -9.88 -4.28 6.69
C GLU A 129 -8.54 -3.85 6.09
N VAL A 130 -7.81 -3.01 6.85
CA VAL A 130 -6.42 -2.64 6.55
C VAL A 130 -5.52 -3.16 7.66
N HIS A 131 -4.55 -4.00 7.29
CA HIS A 131 -3.62 -4.60 8.25
C HIS A 131 -2.17 -4.22 7.96
N ASN A 132 -1.38 -4.12 9.02
CA ASN A 132 0.07 -4.14 8.92
C ASN A 132 0.52 -5.57 8.64
N ALA A 133 1.27 -5.76 7.54
CA ALA A 133 1.74 -7.07 7.09
C ALA A 133 2.68 -7.77 8.09
N PHE A 134 3.28 -7.01 9.01
CA PHE A 134 4.25 -7.49 9.99
C PHE A 134 3.79 -7.32 11.45
N ALA A 135 2.49 -7.11 11.69
CA ALA A 135 1.96 -6.92 13.05
C ALA A 135 2.33 -8.08 14.01
N ASN A 136 2.41 -9.30 13.48
CA ASN A 136 2.74 -10.52 14.21
C ASN A 136 3.98 -11.23 13.63
N LEU A 137 4.99 -10.47 13.23
CA LEU A 137 6.22 -11.03 12.66
C LEU A 137 6.94 -11.92 13.68
N ASP A 138 7.23 -13.17 13.29
CA ASP A 138 8.09 -14.07 14.07
C ASP A 138 9.57 -13.76 13.78
N VAL A 139 10.34 -13.45 14.82
CA VAL A 139 11.72 -12.98 14.70
C VAL A 139 12.65 -13.84 15.55
N THR A 140 13.52 -14.60 14.89
CA THR A 140 14.50 -15.47 15.57
C THR A 140 15.63 -14.66 16.21
N THR A 141 16.22 -13.71 15.46
CA THR A 141 17.29 -12.83 15.95
C THR A 141 17.22 -11.47 15.29
N ILE A 142 17.62 -10.42 16.00
CA ILE A 142 17.88 -9.10 15.45
C ILE A 142 19.37 -8.83 15.65
N ASN A 143 20.13 -8.70 14.55
CA ASN A 143 21.58 -8.51 14.59
C ASN A 143 22.31 -9.56 15.45
N GLY A 144 21.88 -10.82 15.38
CA GLY A 144 22.44 -11.93 16.16
C GLY A 144 21.98 -11.99 17.63
N VAL A 145 21.17 -11.03 18.08
CA VAL A 145 20.57 -11.03 19.42
C VAL A 145 19.21 -11.72 19.36
N ASN A 146 19.01 -12.75 20.17
CA ASN A 146 17.69 -13.35 20.37
C ASN A 146 16.79 -12.33 21.11
N PRO A 147 15.65 -11.89 20.55
CA PRO A 147 14.73 -10.96 21.20
C PRO A 147 14.24 -11.44 22.56
N ALA A 148 14.02 -12.74 22.73
CA ALA A 148 13.61 -13.35 24.00
C ALA A 148 14.65 -13.15 25.12
N ASN A 149 15.91 -12.98 24.75
CA ASN A 149 17.03 -12.77 25.67
C ASN A 149 17.63 -11.36 25.55
N SER A 150 16.99 -10.45 24.81
CA SER A 150 17.55 -9.15 24.45
C SER A 150 17.80 -8.23 25.65
N ALA A 151 17.00 -8.33 26.71
CA ALA A 151 17.25 -7.62 27.97
C ALA A 151 18.56 -8.07 28.65
N GLN A 152 18.95 -9.34 28.49
CA GLN A 152 20.19 -9.91 29.05
C GLN A 152 21.38 -9.66 28.12
N ALA A 153 21.21 -9.87 26.82
CA ALA A 153 22.25 -9.63 25.82
C ALA A 153 22.58 -8.13 25.63
N GLY A 154 21.59 -7.24 25.72
CA GLY A 154 21.78 -5.80 25.67
C GLY A 154 22.60 -5.26 26.85
N PHE A 155 22.42 -5.84 28.05
CA PHE A 155 23.25 -5.52 29.22
C PHE A 155 24.68 -6.05 29.04
N VAL A 156 24.86 -7.25 28.45
CA VAL A 156 26.19 -7.81 28.15
C VAL A 156 26.95 -6.99 27.11
N ILE A 157 26.29 -6.52 26.05
CA ILE A 157 26.92 -5.65 25.03
C ILE A 157 27.28 -4.28 25.63
N ALA A 158 26.39 -3.69 26.44
CA ALA A 158 26.67 -2.41 27.12
C ALA A 158 27.82 -2.51 28.12
N MET A 159 27.95 -3.65 28.83
CA MET A 159 29.07 -3.89 29.73
C MET A 159 30.39 -4.20 28.99
N ALA A 160 30.35 -4.83 27.82
CA ALA A 160 31.54 -5.15 27.04
C ALA A 160 32.19 -3.92 26.36
N VAL A 161 31.44 -2.84 26.16
CA VAL A 161 31.96 -1.55 25.65
C VAL A 161 32.48 -0.64 26.77
N ALA A 162 32.18 -0.96 28.03
CA ALA A 162 32.52 -0.15 29.20
C ALA A 162 33.81 -0.60 29.94
N LEU A 163 34.64 -1.46 29.33
CA LEU A 163 35.92 -1.92 29.90
C LEU A 163 37.11 -1.53 29.01
#